data_AF-A0A7C1AJU7-F1
#
_entry.id   AF-A0A7C1AJU7-F1
#
_cell.length_a   1.000
_cell.length_b   1.000
_cell.length_c   1.000
_cell.angle_alpha   90.00
_cell.angle_beta   90.00
_cell.angle_gamma   90.00
#
_symmetry.space_group_name_H-M   'P 1'
#
loop_
_entity.id
_entity.type
_entity.pdbx_description
1 polymer ?
#
loop_
_entity_poly.entity_id
_entity_poly.type
_entity_poly.pdbx_seq_one_letter_code
_entity_poly.pdbx_strand_id
1 'polypeptide(L)'
;MAWTDDRVELLKKLWAEGLSASQIAGQLGGVTRNAVIGKVHRLGLSGRATTSRTKAPRTRRRTAHATNRAARPQLRSHGNTALKPAY
;
A
#
# COMPACT_ATOMS: atom_id res chain seq x y z
N MET A 1 -12.36 -4.47 -15.33
CA MET A 1 -11.81 -5.79 -15.71
C MET A 1 -12.40 -6.86 -14.80
N ALA A 2 -13.39 -7.60 -15.27
CA ALA A 2 -14.02 -8.65 -14.46
C ALA A 2 -13.09 -9.87 -14.33
N TRP A 3 -13.14 -10.53 -13.18
CA TRP A 3 -12.56 -11.87 -13.01
C TRP A 3 -13.54 -12.85 -13.65
N THR A 4 -13.32 -13.18 -14.91
CA THR A 4 -14.09 -14.21 -15.63
C THR A 4 -13.73 -15.60 -15.13
N ASP A 5 -14.63 -16.56 -15.30
CA ASP A 5 -14.39 -17.95 -14.89
C ASP A 5 -13.17 -18.57 -15.57
N ASP A 6 -12.97 -18.34 -16.87
CA ASP A 6 -11.76 -18.82 -17.59
C ASP A 6 -10.46 -18.33 -16.95
N ARG A 7 -10.45 -17.07 -16.49
CA ARG A 7 -9.29 -16.48 -15.80
C ARG A 7 -9.10 -17.07 -14.41
N VAL A 8 -10.18 -17.45 -13.73
CA VAL A 8 -10.12 -18.11 -12.43
C VAL A 8 -9.62 -19.55 -12.57
N GLU A 9 -10.03 -20.27 -13.61
CA GLU A 9 -9.51 -21.60 -13.91
C GLU A 9 -8.03 -21.56 -14.25
N LEU A 10 -7.60 -20.65 -15.14
CA LEU A 10 -6.20 -20.48 -15.48
C LEU A 10 -5.36 -20.11 -14.25
N LEU A 11 -5.89 -19.21 -13.40
CA LEU A 11 -5.26 -18.87 -12.12
C LEU A 11 -5.08 -20.12 -11.24
N LYS A 12 -6.11 -20.95 -11.07
CA LYS A 12 -6.03 -22.19 -10.27
C LYS A 12 -4.98 -23.15 -10.83
N LYS A 13 -4.95 -23.34 -12.15
CA LYS A 13 -4.00 -24.21 -12.84
C LYS A 13 -2.55 -23.75 -12.60
N LEU A 14 -2.23 -22.50 -12.94
CA LEU A 14 -0.88 -21.95 -12.79
C LEU A 14 -0.45 -21.86 -11.31
N TRP A 15 -1.40 -21.64 -10.41
CA TRP A 15 -1.14 -21.66 -8.98
C TRP A 15 -0.80 -23.06 -8.47
N ALA A 16 -1.49 -24.09 -8.95
CA ALA A 16 -1.18 -25.49 -8.65
C ALA A 16 0.20 -25.91 -9.21
N GLU A 17 0.59 -25.36 -10.35
CA GLU A 17 1.94 -25.51 -10.93
C GLU A 17 3.03 -24.78 -10.12
N GLY A 18 2.66 -23.99 -9.09
CA GLY A 18 3.61 -23.33 -8.20
C GLY A 18 4.17 -22.00 -8.72
N LEU A 19 3.59 -21.43 -9.78
CA LEU A 19 4.04 -20.14 -10.32
C LEU A 19 3.79 -19.01 -9.31
N SER A 20 4.67 -18.02 -9.34
CA SER A 20 4.50 -16.82 -8.51
C SER A 20 3.38 -15.91 -9.06
N ALA A 21 2.74 -15.14 -8.17
CA ALA A 21 1.67 -14.21 -8.56
C ALA A 21 2.08 -13.19 -9.64
N SER A 22 3.36 -12.80 -9.70
CA SER A 22 3.86 -11.88 -10.74
C SER A 22 3.91 -12.54 -12.11
N GLN A 23 4.31 -13.81 -12.17
CA GLN A 23 4.32 -14.60 -13.42
C GLN A 23 2.90 -14.88 -13.90
N ILE A 24 2.01 -15.25 -12.99
CA ILE A 24 0.60 -15.49 -13.31
C ILE A 24 -0.07 -14.20 -13.82
N ALA A 25 0.24 -13.05 -13.20
CA ALA A 25 -0.23 -11.75 -13.69
C ALA A 25 0.26 -11.43 -15.11
N GLY A 26 1.52 -11.77 -15.42
CA GLY A 26 2.08 -11.65 -16.77
C GLY A 26 1.34 -12.49 -17.81
N GLN A 27 0.92 -13.71 -17.45
CA GLN A 27 0.16 -14.58 -18.36
C GLN A 27 -1.31 -14.17 -18.52
N LEU A 28 -1.97 -13.76 -17.43
CA LEU A 28 -3.39 -13.37 -17.47
C LEU A 28 -3.61 -12.04 -18.22
N GLY A 29 -2.63 -11.12 -18.17
CA GLY A 29 -2.69 -9.81 -18.82
C GLY A 29 -3.72 -8.86 -18.19
N GLY A 30 -3.37 -7.58 -18.02
CA GLY A 30 -4.31 -6.57 -17.50
C GLY A 30 -4.77 -6.81 -16.04
N VAL A 31 -4.06 -7.67 -15.30
CA VAL A 31 -4.22 -7.87 -13.86
C VAL A 31 -2.85 -7.71 -13.19
N THR A 32 -2.81 -7.08 -12.02
CA THR A 32 -1.56 -6.87 -11.28
C THR A 32 -1.27 -8.06 -10.35
N ARG A 33 0.00 -8.21 -9.93
CA ARG A 33 0.41 -9.18 -8.89
C ARG A 33 -0.51 -9.13 -7.67
N ASN A 34 -0.87 -7.94 -7.22
CA ASN A 34 -1.70 -7.76 -6.02
C ASN A 34 -3.16 -8.18 -6.26
N ALA A 35 -3.68 -7.99 -7.47
CA ALA A 35 -5.01 -8.48 -7.83
C ALA A 35 -5.06 -10.02 -7.81
N VAL A 36 -4.01 -10.67 -8.30
CA VAL A 36 -3.84 -12.13 -8.26
C VAL A 36 -3.81 -12.64 -6.82
N ILE A 37 -2.95 -12.07 -5.96
CA ILE A 37 -2.88 -12.44 -4.53
C ILE A 37 -4.25 -12.29 -3.86
N GLY A 38 -4.94 -11.16 -4.10
CA GLY A 38 -6.26 -10.91 -3.55
C GLY A 38 -7.31 -11.92 -4.03
N LYS A 39 -7.25 -12.38 -5.28
CA LYS A 39 -8.18 -13.40 -5.80
C LYS A 39 -7.88 -14.78 -5.24
N VAL A 40 -6.62 -15.19 -5.17
CA VAL A 40 -6.20 -16.46 -4.54
C VAL A 40 -6.68 -16.53 -3.09
N HIS A 41 -6.51 -15.45 -2.32
CA HIS A 41 -7.01 -15.35 -0.94
C HIS A 41 -8.54 -15.47 -0.87
N ARG A 42 -9.28 -14.82 -1.77
CA ARG A 42 -10.76 -14.91 -1.81
C ARG A 42 -11.27 -16.30 -2.19
N LEU A 43 -10.51 -17.03 -3.02
CA LEU A 43 -10.83 -18.40 -3.43
C LEU A 43 -10.43 -19.46 -2.40
N GLY A 44 -9.78 -19.07 -1.30
CA GLY A 44 -9.35 -20.01 -0.26
C GLY A 44 -8.33 -21.05 -0.76
N LEU A 45 -7.61 -20.76 -1.85
CA LEU A 45 -6.57 -21.61 -2.40
C LEU A 45 -5.35 -21.56 -1.44
N SER A 46 -5.45 -22.31 -0.34
CA SER A 46 -4.40 -22.46 0.66
C SER A 46 -3.26 -23.27 0.07
N GLY A 47 -2.29 -22.59 -0.53
CA GLY A 47 -1.23 -23.25 -1.28
C GLY A 47 -0.06 -22.33 -1.57
N ARG A 48 0.58 -21.87 -0.50
CA ARG A 48 1.97 -21.42 -0.37
C ARG A 48 1.95 -20.55 0.87
N ALA A 49 2.40 -21.09 2.00
CA ALA A 49 2.62 -20.32 3.21
C ALA A 49 3.62 -19.19 2.90
N THR A 50 3.13 -18.03 2.43
CA THR A 50 3.82 -16.78 2.72
C THR A 50 3.61 -16.61 4.20
N THR A 51 4.66 -16.99 4.93
CA THR A 51 4.90 -16.80 6.36
C THR A 51 3.75 -16.06 7.03
N SER A 52 3.05 -16.80 7.88
CA SER A 52 2.13 -16.27 8.88
C SER A 52 2.71 -14.95 9.36
N ARG A 53 2.13 -13.84 8.89
CA ARG A 53 2.40 -12.55 9.50
C ARG A 53 1.68 -12.67 10.82
N THR A 54 2.38 -13.28 11.79
CA THR A 54 2.06 -13.28 13.19
C THR A 54 1.51 -11.90 13.43
N LYS A 55 0.21 -11.84 13.69
CA LYS A 55 -0.47 -10.62 14.08
C LYS A 55 0.14 -10.25 15.43
N ALA A 56 1.33 -9.68 15.41
CA ALA A 56 1.75 -8.79 16.47
C ALA A 56 0.61 -7.77 16.53
N PRO A 57 -0.07 -7.60 17.67
CA PRO A 57 -1.15 -6.66 17.80
C PRO A 57 -0.58 -5.31 17.40
N ARG A 58 -0.98 -4.80 16.23
CA ARG A 58 -0.69 -3.41 15.87
C ARG A 58 -1.49 -2.63 16.89
N THR A 59 -0.81 -2.17 17.94
CA THR A 59 -1.39 -1.23 18.89
C THR A 59 -1.98 -0.12 18.04
N ARG A 60 -3.30 -0.05 18.00
CA ARG A 60 -3.99 1.06 17.39
C ARG A 60 -3.60 2.23 18.28
N ARG A 61 -2.56 2.97 17.87
CA ARG A 61 -2.29 4.29 18.42
C ARG A 61 -3.48 5.14 17.99
N ARG A 62 -4.53 5.09 18.79
CA ARG A 62 -5.65 6.02 18.75
C ARG A 62 -5.02 7.41 18.81
N THR A 63 -5.26 8.16 17.73
CA THR A 63 -5.34 9.61 17.69
C THR A 63 -4.96 10.33 19.00
N ALA A 64 -3.79 10.93 19.01
CA ALA A 64 -3.58 12.15 19.76
C ALA A 64 -3.17 13.23 18.74
N HIS A 65 -4.17 13.86 18.13
CA HIS A 65 -4.05 15.25 17.73
C HIS A 65 -3.92 16.05 19.03
N ALA A 66 -2.74 16.06 19.61
CA ALA A 66 -2.40 16.91 20.73
C ALA A 66 -1.30 17.86 20.22
N THR A 67 -1.75 19.09 20.02
CA THR A 67 -0.99 20.32 19.80
C THR A 67 0.40 20.27 20.43
N ASN A 68 1.45 20.15 19.61
CA ASN A 68 2.79 20.51 20.05
C ASN A 68 3.37 21.55 19.08
N ARG A 69 2.84 22.78 19.20
CA ARG A 69 3.38 23.97 18.56
C ARG A 69 4.03 24.85 19.63
N ALA A 70 5.10 24.35 20.23
CA ALA A 70 6.09 25.10 21.00
C ALA A 70 7.34 24.20 21.10
N ALA A 71 8.56 24.56 20.77
CA ALA A 71 9.17 25.83 20.42
C ALA A 71 10.25 25.54 19.37
N ARG A 72 10.25 26.27 18.26
CA ARG A 72 11.48 26.47 17.47
C ARG A 72 12.00 27.86 17.88
N PRO A 73 13.25 27.99 18.35
CA PRO A 73 13.81 29.30 18.63
C PRO A 73 13.90 30.07 17.30
N GLN A 74 13.15 31.18 17.22
CA GLN A 74 13.24 32.12 16.11
C GLN A 74 14.59 32.84 16.18
N LEU A 75 15.57 32.32 15.44
CA LEU A 75 16.82 33.03 15.20
C LEU A 75 16.59 34.12 14.14
N ARG A 76 16.47 35.35 14.64
CA ARG A 76 16.99 36.62 14.08
C ARG A 76 16.53 37.02 12.68
N SER A 77 15.52 37.89 12.70
CA SER A 77 15.40 39.12 11.91
C SER A 77 16.59 39.44 11.00
N HIS A 78 16.45 39.14 9.71
CA HIS A 78 17.08 39.94 8.65
C HIS A 78 15.99 40.87 8.12
N GLY A 79 16.21 42.17 8.28
CA GLY A 79 15.23 43.21 8.04
C GLY A 79 14.76 43.29 6.59
N ASN A 80 13.45 43.36 6.41
CA ASN A 80 12.87 43.97 5.23
C ASN A 80 12.75 45.48 5.51
N THR A 81 13.72 46.25 5.06
CA THR A 81 13.64 47.71 5.01
C THR A 81 12.54 48.10 4.02
N ALA A 82 11.34 48.37 4.56
CA ALA A 82 10.25 48.96 3.81
C ALA A 82 10.54 50.45 3.59
N LEU A 83 11.05 50.81 2.41
CA LEU A 83 11.01 52.20 1.94
C LEU A 83 9.60 52.49 1.44
N LYS A 84 8.87 53.30 2.21
CA LYS A 84 7.66 53.99 1.76
C LYS A 84 8.09 55.33 1.17
N PRO A 85 7.70 55.73 -0.06
CA PRO A 85 7.83 57.10 -0.47
C PRO A 85 6.75 57.93 0.25
N ALA A 86 7.17 58.94 0.99
CA ALA A 86 6.28 59.96 1.53
C ALA A 86 6.46 61.23 0.69
N TYR A 87 5.35 61.63 0.07
CA TYR A 87 5.02 62.89 -0.61
C TYR A 87 5.90 63.35 -1.77
#